data_AF-C1AC28-F1
#
_entry.id   AF-C1AC28-F1
#
_cell.length_a   1.000
_cell.length_b   1.000
_cell.length_c   1.000
_cell.angle_alpha   90.00
_cell.angle_beta   90.00
_cell.angle_gamma   90.00
#
_symmetry.space_group_name_H-M   'P 1'
#
loop_
_entity.id
_entity.type
_entity.pdbx_description
1 polymer ?
#
loop_
_entity_poly.entity_id
_entity_poly.type
_entity_poly.pdbx_seq_one_letter_code
_entity_poly.pdbx_strand_id
1 'polypeptide(L)'
;MSTHLTAERCAAFDHEPFTPDELAHLATCALCRAERDAMVSLVTRAAAEAPRAAAADQPRLVTWEAIANGLREETDRQVFPDVASAAVSRETPAAATVHDLSSGAGGVGGRASRWGTAAVRRAAAALLLVGGGAVLGRVSTTSPIGRAVSEVAVGNALGDSEFTSVDNATQVLARAQRDYERASMWLASNDSTARNSDVYRARLAALDQMMAASRAALRDAPQDPVLNHYYLAAYTAREATLQALGGTLPVDKVIERY
;
A
#
# COMPACT_ATOMS: atom_id res chain seq x y z
N MET A 1 -17.68 43.30 -6.09
CA MET A 1 -16.82 42.10 -6.09
C MET A 1 -17.22 41.30 -7.30
N SER A 2 -16.45 41.36 -8.38
CA SER A 2 -16.78 40.62 -9.60
C SER A 2 -16.43 39.16 -9.37
N THR A 3 -17.41 38.27 -9.48
CA THR A 3 -17.19 36.83 -9.38
C THR A 3 -16.27 36.38 -10.51
N HIS A 4 -15.15 35.73 -10.17
CA HIS A 4 -14.19 35.19 -11.13
C HIS A 4 -14.70 33.87 -11.73
N LEU A 5 -14.21 33.54 -12.92
CA LEU A 5 -14.37 32.18 -13.46
C LEU A 5 -13.63 31.18 -12.57
N THR A 6 -14.21 30.00 -12.38
CA THR A 6 -13.54 28.93 -11.63
C THR A 6 -12.40 28.34 -12.46
N ALA A 7 -11.40 27.75 -11.79
CA ALA A 7 -10.28 27.10 -12.46
C ALA A 7 -10.76 25.96 -13.37
N GLU A 8 -11.78 25.21 -12.95
CA GLU A 8 -12.40 24.15 -13.74
C GLU A 8 -13.02 24.70 -15.02
N ARG A 9 -13.68 25.86 -14.95
CA ARG A 9 -14.27 26.48 -16.15
C ARG A 9 -13.20 27.01 -17.09
N CYS A 10 -12.12 27.58 -16.56
CA CYS A 10 -10.96 27.98 -17.34
C CYS A 10 -10.27 26.78 -18.02
N ALA A 11 -10.25 25.61 -17.38
CA ALA A 11 -9.64 24.39 -17.90
C ALA A 11 -10.48 23.70 -18.99
N ALA A 12 -11.81 23.82 -18.93
CA ALA A 12 -12.73 23.19 -19.88
C ALA A 12 -12.74 23.80 -21.30
N PHE A 13 -11.94 24.85 -21.54
CA PHE A 13 -11.94 25.59 -22.82
C PHE A 13 -11.53 24.74 -24.05
N ASP A 14 -10.86 23.61 -23.82
CA ASP A 14 -10.40 22.70 -24.85
C ASP A 14 -11.54 21.86 -25.48
N HIS A 15 -12.60 21.59 -24.72
CA HIS A 15 -13.76 20.82 -25.18
C HIS A 15 -15.08 21.61 -25.15
N GLU A 16 -15.14 22.74 -24.45
CA GLU A 16 -16.32 23.61 -24.37
C GLU A 16 -15.93 25.09 -24.58
N PRO A 17 -16.37 25.75 -25.67
CA PRO A 17 -16.02 27.14 -25.93
C PRO A 17 -16.58 28.08 -24.84
N PHE A 18 -15.90 29.20 -24.61
CA PHE A 18 -16.41 30.24 -23.72
C PHE A 18 -17.69 30.87 -24.28
N THR A 19 -18.66 31.10 -23.41
CA THR A 19 -19.87 31.86 -23.73
C THR A 19 -19.52 33.33 -23.99
N PRO A 20 -20.38 34.11 -24.68
CA PRO A 20 -20.13 35.53 -24.94
C PRO A 20 -19.89 36.36 -23.65
N ASP A 21 -20.58 36.03 -22.56
CA ASP A 21 -20.43 36.72 -21.27
C ASP A 21 -19.08 36.40 -20.61
N GLU A 22 -18.62 35.16 -20.72
CA GLU A 22 -17.30 34.75 -20.24
C GLU A 22 -16.18 35.41 -21.05
N LEU A 23 -16.35 35.57 -22.36
CA LEU A 23 -15.42 36.31 -23.20
C LEU A 23 -15.37 37.80 -22.83
N ALA A 24 -16.52 38.42 -22.56
CA ALA A 24 -16.58 39.80 -22.06
C ALA A 24 -15.92 39.94 -20.68
N HIS A 25 -16.07 38.93 -19.81
CA HIS A 25 -15.37 38.87 -18.53
C HIS A 25 -13.85 38.74 -18.72
N LEU A 26 -13.39 37.82 -19.57
CA LEU A 26 -11.97 37.65 -19.91
C LEU A 26 -11.37 38.91 -20.55
N ALA A 27 -12.16 39.72 -21.27
CA ALA A 27 -11.68 41.00 -21.80
C ALA A 27 -11.40 42.04 -20.71
N THR A 28 -12.05 41.95 -19.55
CA THR A 28 -11.97 42.95 -18.48
C THR A 28 -11.18 42.49 -17.25
N CYS A 29 -11.22 41.20 -16.92
CA CYS A 29 -10.57 40.63 -15.73
C CYS A 29 -9.14 40.16 -16.00
N ALA A 30 -8.14 40.88 -15.46
CA ALA A 30 -6.72 40.52 -15.62
C ALA A 30 -6.36 39.18 -14.95
N LEU A 31 -7.00 38.84 -13.83
CA LEU A 31 -6.73 37.60 -13.09
C LEU A 31 -7.16 36.37 -13.91
N CYS A 32 -8.40 36.36 -14.42
CA CYS A 32 -8.89 35.25 -15.22
C CYS A 32 -8.15 35.10 -16.56
N ARG A 33 -7.64 36.20 -17.14
CA ARG A 33 -6.72 36.10 -18.30
C ARG A 33 -5.41 35.43 -17.95
N ALA A 34 -4.77 35.85 -16.86
CA ALA A 34 -3.51 35.26 -16.43
C ALA A 34 -3.66 33.75 -16.17
N GLU A 35 -4.78 33.33 -15.60
CA GLU A 35 -5.09 31.92 -15.36
C GLU A 35 -5.33 31.14 -16.66
N ARG A 36 -6.09 31.69 -17.60
CA ARG A 36 -6.26 31.10 -18.94
C ARG A 36 -4.90 30.95 -19.65
N ASP A 37 -4.08 31.99 -19.64
CA ASP A 37 -2.77 31.97 -20.30
C ASP A 37 -1.83 30.93 -19.66
N ALA A 38 -1.90 30.77 -18.34
CA ALA A 38 -1.20 29.69 -17.63
C ALA A 38 -1.67 28.30 -18.08
N MET A 39 -2.98 28.07 -18.21
CA MET A 39 -3.52 26.80 -18.72
C MET A 39 -3.09 26.53 -20.16
N VAL A 40 -3.16 27.53 -21.04
CA VAL A 40 -2.68 27.41 -22.43
C VAL A 40 -1.18 27.07 -22.48
N SER A 41 -0.37 27.68 -21.61
CA SER A 41 1.06 27.36 -21.49
C SER A 41 1.30 25.91 -21.06
N LEU A 42 0.53 25.40 -20.09
CA LEU A 42 0.61 24.01 -19.65
C LEU A 42 0.25 23.03 -20.77
N VAL A 43 -0.85 23.27 -21.48
CA VAL A 43 -1.28 22.44 -22.62
C VAL A 43 -0.22 22.45 -23.73
N THR A 44 0.33 23.62 -24.04
CA THR A 44 1.40 23.76 -25.05
C THR A 44 2.65 22.97 -24.66
N ARG A 45 3.05 23.03 -23.38
CA ARG A 45 4.19 22.25 -22.87
C ARG A 45 3.91 20.75 -22.90
N ALA A 46 2.72 20.31 -22.50
CA ALA A 46 2.33 18.90 -22.57
C ALA A 46 2.34 18.38 -24.02
N ALA A 47 1.82 19.17 -24.96
CA ALA A 47 1.85 18.85 -26.38
C ALA A 47 3.27 18.81 -26.96
N ALA A 48 4.21 19.62 -26.46
CA ALA A 48 5.62 19.58 -26.86
C ALA A 48 6.36 18.35 -26.31
N GLU A 49 5.93 17.81 -25.17
CA GLU A 49 6.47 16.57 -24.59
C GLU A 49 5.89 15.30 -25.24
N ALA A 50 4.65 15.35 -25.75
CA ALA A 50 4.02 14.22 -26.44
C ALA A 50 4.85 13.62 -27.62
N PRO A 51 5.45 14.41 -28.53
CA PRO A 51 6.32 13.87 -29.56
C PRO A 51 7.68 13.41 -29.01
N ARG A 52 8.16 13.91 -27.86
CA ARG A 52 9.38 13.38 -27.21
C ARG A 52 9.14 12.02 -26.57
N ALA A 53 7.93 11.76 -26.07
CA ALA A 53 7.50 10.43 -25.65
C ALA A 53 7.30 9.47 -26.83
N ALA A 54 6.94 9.99 -28.01
CA ALA A 54 6.78 9.18 -29.23
C ALA A 54 8.07 9.02 -30.05
N ALA A 55 9.04 9.93 -29.92
CA ALA A 55 10.28 9.98 -30.67
C ALA A 55 11.49 9.80 -29.74
N ALA A 56 11.71 8.56 -29.33
CA ALA A 56 13.01 7.99 -28.99
C ALA A 56 12.74 6.58 -28.50
N ASP A 57 12.80 5.56 -29.37
CA ASP A 57 13.20 4.16 -29.10
C ASP A 57 12.72 3.49 -27.77
N GLN A 58 11.66 4.01 -27.16
CA GLN A 58 11.10 3.54 -25.91
C GLN A 58 10.04 2.54 -26.30
N PRO A 59 10.12 1.29 -25.78
CA PRO A 59 9.09 0.31 -26.04
C PRO A 59 7.78 0.90 -25.55
N ARG A 60 6.85 1.16 -26.47
CA ARG A 60 5.47 1.49 -26.12
C ARG A 60 5.03 0.39 -25.16
N LEU A 61 4.71 0.78 -23.92
CA LEU A 61 4.07 -0.10 -22.96
C LEU A 61 2.84 -0.65 -23.69
N VAL A 62 2.95 -1.90 -24.15
CA VAL A 62 1.98 -2.75 -24.88
C VAL A 62 0.77 -2.03 -25.49
N THR A 63 0.58 -2.18 -26.81
CA THR A 63 -0.65 -1.68 -27.44
C THR A 63 -1.88 -2.27 -26.76
N TRP A 64 -2.98 -1.52 -26.75
CA TRP A 64 -4.23 -1.98 -26.17
C TRP A 64 -4.66 -3.33 -26.75
N GLU A 65 -4.42 -3.54 -28.05
CA GLU A 65 -4.65 -4.81 -28.72
C GLU A 65 -3.80 -5.96 -28.15
N ALA A 66 -2.54 -5.70 -27.79
CA ALA A 66 -1.67 -6.71 -27.17
C ALA A 66 -2.15 -7.08 -25.77
N ILE A 67 -2.60 -6.10 -24.97
CA ILE A 67 -3.22 -6.35 -23.66
C ILE A 67 -4.52 -7.16 -23.82
N ALA A 68 -5.40 -6.75 -24.74
CA ALA A 68 -6.67 -7.40 -24.97
C ALA A 68 -6.51 -8.84 -25.50
N ASN A 69 -5.50 -9.10 -26.32
CA ASN A 69 -5.16 -10.45 -26.77
C ASN A 69 -4.62 -11.29 -25.61
N GLY A 70 -3.70 -10.75 -24.81
CA GLY A 70 -3.15 -11.46 -23.64
C GLY A 70 -4.22 -11.86 -22.63
N LEU A 71 -5.17 -10.96 -22.33
CA LEU A 71 -6.28 -11.25 -21.43
C LEU A 71 -7.23 -12.33 -21.97
N ARG A 72 -7.47 -12.36 -23.29
CA ARG A 72 -8.28 -13.42 -23.94
C ARG A 72 -7.58 -14.78 -23.85
N GLU A 73 -6.28 -14.82 -24.15
CA GLU A 73 -5.48 -16.04 -24.02
C GLU A 73 -5.38 -16.54 -22.57
N GLU A 74 -5.32 -15.63 -21.59
CA GLU A 74 -5.32 -15.98 -20.17
C GLU A 74 -6.67 -16.53 -19.71
N THR A 75 -7.78 -15.94 -20.20
CA THR A 75 -9.15 -16.41 -19.93
C THR A 75 -9.39 -17.80 -20.53
N ASP A 76 -8.92 -18.07 -21.74
CA ASP A 76 -9.06 -19.39 -22.38
C ASP A 76 -8.20 -20.47 -21.69
N ARG A 77 -7.10 -20.08 -21.04
CA ARG A 77 -6.20 -21.00 -20.33
C ARG A 77 -6.67 -21.30 -18.91
N GLN A 78 -7.47 -20.42 -18.31
CA GLN A 78 -8.23 -20.71 -17.10
C GLN A 78 -9.42 -21.63 -17.43
N VAL A 79 -9.10 -22.92 -17.62
CA VAL A 79 -10.06 -24.01 -17.44
C VAL A 79 -10.49 -23.95 -15.97
N PHE A 80 -11.56 -23.23 -15.67
CA PHE A 80 -12.25 -23.37 -14.40
C PHE A 80 -12.69 -24.83 -14.32
N PRO A 81 -12.20 -25.63 -13.36
CA PRO A 81 -12.79 -26.94 -13.14
C PRO A 81 -14.26 -26.71 -12.81
N ASP A 82 -15.13 -27.37 -13.58
CA ASP A 82 -16.56 -27.35 -13.38
C ASP A 82 -16.84 -27.84 -11.95
N VAL A 83 -17.11 -26.91 -11.03
CA VAL A 83 -17.46 -27.21 -9.64
C VAL A 83 -18.85 -27.86 -9.54
N ALA A 84 -19.55 -28.06 -10.66
CA ALA A 84 -20.77 -28.84 -10.73
C ALA A 84 -20.52 -30.36 -10.79
N SER A 85 -19.66 -30.92 -9.93
CA SER A 85 -19.62 -32.38 -9.67
C SER A 85 -18.91 -32.76 -8.35
N ALA A 86 -18.97 -31.90 -7.33
CA ALA A 86 -18.73 -32.38 -5.96
C ALA A 86 -20.06 -32.91 -5.39
N ALA A 87 -20.49 -34.07 -5.90
CA ALA A 87 -21.57 -34.84 -5.32
C ALA A 87 -21.21 -35.15 -3.87
N VAL A 88 -21.98 -34.58 -2.96
CA VAL A 88 -21.98 -34.84 -1.53
C VAL A 88 -22.34 -36.31 -1.31
N SER A 89 -21.33 -37.17 -1.22
CA SER A 89 -21.48 -38.51 -0.64
C SER A 89 -21.62 -38.35 0.87
N ARG A 90 -22.87 -38.16 1.33
CA ARG A 90 -23.24 -38.42 2.73
C ARG A 90 -23.31 -39.93 2.90
N GLU A 91 -22.20 -40.54 3.33
CA GLU A 91 -22.24 -41.86 3.95
C GLU A 91 -22.65 -41.71 5.41
N THR A 92 -23.88 -42.12 5.71
CA THR A 92 -24.39 -42.43 7.04
C THR A 92 -23.71 -43.70 7.57
N PRO A 93 -22.99 -43.67 8.72
CA PRO A 93 -22.65 -44.90 9.42
C PRO A 93 -23.80 -45.33 10.33
N ALA A 94 -24.30 -46.53 10.05
CA ALA A 94 -25.27 -47.27 10.82
C ALA A 94 -24.76 -47.61 12.23
N ALA A 95 -25.73 -47.75 13.13
CA ALA A 95 -25.55 -48.19 14.51
C ALA A 95 -24.87 -49.56 14.58
N ALA A 96 -23.76 -49.63 15.33
CA ALA A 96 -23.17 -50.88 15.81
C ALA A 96 -23.19 -50.87 17.33
N THR A 97 -24.12 -51.65 17.88
CA THR A 97 -24.18 -52.14 19.25
C THR A 97 -23.02 -53.10 19.48
N VAL A 98 -22.12 -52.83 20.44
CA VAL A 98 -21.30 -53.88 21.07
C VAL A 98 -21.09 -53.57 22.56
N HIS A 99 -21.18 -54.66 23.31
CA HIS A 99 -21.21 -54.87 24.74
C HIS A 99 -20.15 -54.18 25.62
N ASP A 100 -20.69 -53.78 26.78
CA ASP A 100 -20.13 -53.75 28.13
C ASP A 100 -19.08 -54.84 28.42
N LEU A 101 -17.94 -54.43 28.99
CA LEU A 101 -17.19 -55.20 29.99
C LEU A 101 -16.34 -54.23 30.83
N SER A 102 -16.71 -54.21 32.09
CA SER A 102 -16.09 -53.61 33.27
C SER A 102 -14.59 -53.88 33.44
N SER A 103 -13.86 -52.89 33.98
CA SER A 103 -12.90 -53.05 35.09
C SER A 103 -12.21 -51.73 35.48
N GLY A 104 -12.63 -51.16 36.61
CA GLY A 104 -11.76 -50.67 37.69
C GLY A 104 -10.82 -49.46 37.47
N ALA A 105 -11.22 -48.34 38.11
CA ALA A 105 -10.45 -47.59 39.13
C ALA A 105 -10.08 -46.12 38.81
N GLY A 106 -10.82 -45.21 39.48
CA GLY A 106 -10.40 -43.88 39.99
C GLY A 106 -9.93 -42.84 38.97
N GLY A 107 -10.46 -41.63 38.86
CA GLY A 107 -11.31 -40.83 39.74
C GLY A 107 -11.05 -39.35 39.40
N VAL A 108 -12.09 -38.53 39.56
CA VAL A 108 -12.07 -37.06 39.72
C VAL A 108 -11.91 -36.18 38.46
N GLY A 109 -13.06 -35.82 37.90
CA GLY A 109 -13.54 -34.42 37.91
C GLY A 109 -12.94 -33.44 36.89
N GLY A 110 -13.73 -33.07 35.88
CA GLY A 110 -13.45 -31.88 35.07
C GLY A 110 -14.36 -31.76 33.85
N ARG A 111 -15.58 -31.26 34.05
CA ARG A 111 -16.43 -30.79 32.95
C ARG A 111 -15.80 -29.53 32.34
N ALA A 112 -15.30 -29.61 31.12
CA ALA A 112 -14.99 -28.43 30.32
C ALA A 112 -15.81 -28.50 29.03
N SER A 113 -16.79 -27.61 29.01
CA SER A 113 -17.70 -27.33 27.91
C SER A 113 -16.94 -26.99 26.62
N ARG A 114 -17.31 -27.68 25.55
CA ARG A 114 -17.12 -27.22 24.18
C ARG A 114 -18.07 -26.06 23.96
N TRP A 115 -17.57 -24.84 23.80
CA TRP A 115 -18.13 -23.78 22.93
C TRP A 115 -17.10 -22.64 22.80
N GLY A 116 -16.73 -22.27 21.57
CA GLY A 116 -16.16 -20.94 21.29
C GLY A 116 -14.81 -20.82 20.58
N THR A 117 -14.39 -21.73 19.69
CA THR A 117 -13.18 -21.52 18.85
C THR A 117 -13.46 -20.94 17.46
N ALA A 118 -14.51 -20.11 17.35
CA ALA A 118 -14.81 -19.34 16.13
C ALA A 118 -14.47 -17.83 16.23
N ALA A 119 -13.90 -17.36 17.35
CA ALA A 119 -13.71 -15.92 17.61
C ALA A 119 -12.27 -15.47 17.94
N VAL A 120 -11.23 -16.25 17.63
CA VAL A 120 -9.82 -15.82 17.77
C VAL A 120 -9.08 -15.89 16.42
N ARG A 121 -9.64 -15.19 15.42
CA ARG A 121 -8.97 -14.89 14.13
C ARG A 121 -9.10 -13.41 13.73
N ARG A 122 -9.08 -12.49 14.71
CA ARG A 122 -9.16 -11.04 14.44
C ARG A 122 -8.21 -10.14 15.23
N ALA A 123 -7.10 -10.65 15.77
CA ALA A 123 -6.12 -9.79 16.43
C ALA A 123 -4.68 -10.31 16.29
N ALA A 124 -4.16 -10.37 15.06
CA ALA A 124 -2.74 -10.70 14.80
C ALA A 124 -2.09 -9.80 13.73
N ALA A 125 -2.56 -8.55 13.60
CA ALA A 125 -2.02 -7.59 12.62
C ALA A 125 -1.53 -6.26 13.24
N ALA A 126 -1.27 -6.23 14.56
CA ALA A 126 -0.82 -5.00 15.24
C ALA A 126 0.48 -5.15 16.07
N LEU A 127 1.19 -6.27 16.00
CA LEU A 127 2.45 -6.47 16.75
C LEU A 127 3.67 -6.85 15.89
N LEU A 128 3.60 -6.73 14.56
CA LEU A 128 4.76 -6.98 13.67
C LEU A 128 5.38 -5.72 13.06
N LEU A 129 4.95 -4.52 13.48
CA LEU A 129 5.39 -3.24 12.89
C LEU A 129 6.29 -2.39 13.80
N VAL A 130 6.95 -3.00 14.80
CA VAL A 130 7.92 -2.31 15.69
C VAL A 130 9.29 -3.03 15.78
N GLY A 131 9.45 -4.22 15.19
CA GLY A 131 10.64 -5.07 15.42
C GLY A 131 11.73 -5.03 14.35
N GLY A 132 12.09 -3.86 13.80
CA GLY A 132 12.98 -3.77 12.63
C GLY A 132 14.31 -3.02 12.83
N GLY A 133 14.78 -2.83 14.07
CA GLY A 133 15.96 -2.01 14.34
C GLY A 133 16.86 -2.58 15.43
N ALA A 134 17.65 -3.61 15.13
CA ALA A 134 18.78 -4.00 15.94
C ALA A 134 19.91 -4.55 15.05
N VAL A 135 20.70 -3.63 14.49
CA VAL A 135 22.00 -3.97 13.91
C VAL A 135 23.04 -3.96 15.04
N LEU A 136 23.62 -5.14 15.25
CA LEU A 136 24.87 -5.48 15.95
C LEU A 136 25.84 -4.31 16.26
N GLY A 137 26.10 -4.07 17.56
CA GLY A 137 27.29 -3.38 18.08
C GLY A 137 28.15 -4.34 18.89
N ARG A 138 29.42 -4.51 18.51
CA ARG A 138 30.36 -5.49 19.06
C ARG A 138 31.10 -4.96 20.29
N VAL A 139 31.10 -5.77 21.35
CA VAL A 139 32.13 -6.05 22.36
C VAL A 139 33.16 -4.96 22.73
N SER A 140 33.15 -4.53 24.00
CA SER A 140 34.36 -4.18 24.78
C SER A 140 34.07 -4.23 26.30
N THR A 141 34.63 -5.24 26.96
CA THR A 141 35.16 -5.29 28.34
C THR A 141 34.54 -4.44 29.47
N THR A 142 33.98 -5.15 30.47
CA THR A 142 34.10 -4.95 31.94
C THR A 142 34.23 -3.51 32.51
N SER A 143 33.14 -2.95 33.05
CA SER A 143 33.04 -2.39 34.43
C SER A 143 31.68 -1.71 34.66
N PRO A 144 31.03 -1.86 35.83
CA PRO A 144 29.75 -1.21 36.12
C PRO A 144 29.98 0.15 36.76
N ILE A 145 29.93 1.22 35.97
CA ILE A 145 29.79 2.58 36.50
C ILE A 145 28.74 3.31 35.67
N GLY A 146 27.73 3.82 36.37
CA GLY A 146 26.48 4.33 35.84
C GLY A 146 26.66 5.35 34.72
N ARG A 147 25.94 5.09 33.63
CA ARG A 147 25.58 6.10 32.65
C ARG A 147 24.09 5.94 32.43
N ALA A 148 23.33 6.92 32.91
CA ALA A 148 21.92 7.04 32.60
C ALA A 148 21.78 7.01 31.07
N VAL A 149 21.32 5.88 30.55
CA VAL A 149 20.58 5.88 29.30
C VAL A 149 19.41 6.81 29.58
N SER A 150 19.46 8.03 29.04
CA SER A 150 18.22 8.69 28.65
C SER A 150 17.57 7.73 27.67
N GLU A 151 16.73 6.84 28.19
CA GLU A 151 15.52 6.45 27.49
C GLU A 151 14.93 7.77 27.00
N VAL A 152 15.14 8.07 25.72
CA VAL A 152 14.21 8.92 25.01
C VAL A 152 12.94 8.11 25.06
N ALA A 153 12.19 8.31 26.15
CA ALA A 153 10.80 7.99 26.21
C ALA A 153 10.24 8.65 24.95
N VAL A 154 9.95 7.85 23.94
CA VAL A 154 8.95 8.19 22.93
C VAL A 154 7.64 8.19 23.71
N GLY A 155 7.51 9.21 24.57
CA GLY A 155 6.40 9.35 25.49
C GLY A 155 5.19 9.61 24.63
N ASN A 156 4.25 8.67 24.63
CA ASN A 156 2.82 8.88 24.43
C ASN A 156 2.45 10.11 23.57
N ALA A 157 2.99 10.20 22.36
CA ALA A 157 2.57 11.23 21.39
C ALA A 157 1.17 10.90 20.85
N LEU A 158 0.77 9.63 20.95
CA LEU A 158 -0.61 9.23 21.08
C LEU A 158 -0.93 9.40 22.57
N GLY A 159 -1.32 10.60 23.02
CA GLY A 159 -1.71 10.79 24.42
C GLY A 159 -2.78 9.78 24.82
N ASP A 160 -2.97 9.55 26.13
CA ASP A 160 -4.07 8.77 26.75
C ASP A 160 -5.46 9.35 26.37
N SER A 161 -5.74 9.34 25.07
CA SER A 161 -6.85 9.99 24.43
C SER A 161 -7.88 8.91 24.25
N GLU A 162 -8.62 8.62 25.33
CA GLU A 162 -9.85 7.88 25.18
C GLU A 162 -10.75 8.68 24.23
N PHE A 163 -10.99 8.14 23.04
CA PHE A 163 -11.76 8.84 22.01
C PHE A 163 -13.21 8.93 22.46
N THR A 164 -13.72 10.15 22.62
CA THR A 164 -15.10 10.39 23.05
C THR A 164 -16.13 10.13 21.93
N SER A 165 -15.68 10.04 20.68
CA SER A 165 -16.51 9.66 19.52
C SER A 165 -15.68 9.15 18.32
N VAL A 166 -16.34 8.46 17.39
CA VAL A 166 -15.73 8.02 16.12
C VAL A 166 -15.28 9.20 15.25
N ASP A 167 -16.04 10.30 15.24
CA ASP A 167 -15.68 11.51 14.51
C ASP A 167 -14.40 12.15 15.07
N ASN A 168 -14.26 12.17 16.40
CA ASN A 168 -13.04 12.65 17.06
C ASN A 168 -11.83 11.79 16.66
N ALA A 169 -11.96 10.46 16.70
CA ALA A 169 -10.90 9.54 16.29
C ALA A 169 -10.52 9.72 14.81
N THR A 170 -11.51 9.88 13.93
CA THR A 170 -11.27 10.07 12.49
C THR A 170 -10.55 11.39 12.22
N GLN A 171 -10.91 12.46 12.94
CA GLN A 171 -10.24 13.75 12.83
C GLN A 171 -8.78 13.69 13.31
N VAL A 172 -8.52 12.97 14.41
CA VAL A 172 -7.16 12.74 14.92
C VAL A 172 -6.34 11.91 13.93
N LEU A 173 -6.91 10.85 13.37
CA LEU A 173 -6.24 10.03 12.35
C LEU A 173 -5.86 10.86 11.12
N ALA A 174 -6.79 11.65 10.57
CA ALA A 174 -6.53 12.49 9.41
C ALA A 174 -5.45 13.54 9.68
N ARG A 175 -5.38 14.08 10.91
CA ARG A 175 -4.30 14.98 11.33
C ARG A 175 -2.96 14.23 11.39
N ALA A 176 -2.93 13.06 12.02
CA ALA A 176 -1.74 12.24 12.16
C ALA A 176 -1.17 11.82 10.79
N GLN A 177 -2.02 11.49 9.82
CA GLN A 177 -1.61 11.19 8.45
C GLN A 177 -0.89 12.38 7.80
N ARG A 178 -1.47 13.58 7.85
CA ARG A 178 -0.83 14.79 7.32
C ARG A 178 0.48 15.13 8.03
N ASP A 179 0.52 14.94 9.35
CA ASP A 179 1.73 15.19 10.13
C ASP A 179 2.83 14.19 9.80
N TYR A 180 2.49 12.92 9.60
CA TYR A 180 3.39 11.88 9.12
C TYR A 180 3.92 12.17 7.70
N GLU A 181 3.05 12.56 6.79
CA GLU A 181 3.43 12.94 5.42
C GLU A 181 4.40 14.13 5.44
N ARG A 182 4.11 15.18 6.21
CA ARG A 182 5.01 16.33 6.36
C ARG A 182 6.35 15.94 6.97
N ALA A 183 6.34 15.12 8.02
CA ALA A 183 7.56 14.63 8.66
C ALA A 183 8.39 13.76 7.72
N SER A 184 7.76 12.88 6.95
CA SER A 184 8.46 12.01 6.00
C SER A 184 9.09 12.79 4.84
N MET A 185 8.44 13.85 4.34
CA MET A 185 9.05 14.76 3.35
C MET A 185 10.26 15.50 3.92
N TRP A 186 10.17 15.98 5.17
CA TRP A 186 11.31 16.63 5.82
C TRP A 186 12.47 15.65 6.04
N LEU A 187 12.18 14.43 6.51
CA LEU A 187 13.19 13.38 6.66
C LEU A 187 13.83 13.04 5.31
N ALA A 188 13.06 12.86 4.24
CA ALA A 188 13.60 12.54 2.92
C ALA A 188 14.55 13.62 2.37
N SER A 189 14.35 14.89 2.73
CA SER A 189 15.22 16.00 2.31
C SER A 189 16.43 16.22 3.20
N ASN A 190 16.38 15.79 4.47
CA ASN A 190 17.44 16.03 5.46
C ASN A 190 18.24 14.78 5.83
N ASP A 191 17.73 13.59 5.54
CA ASP A 191 18.40 12.32 5.84
C ASP A 191 19.41 11.96 4.74
N SER A 192 20.69 12.18 5.05
CA SER A 192 21.81 11.80 4.17
C SER A 192 22.15 10.31 4.23
N THR A 193 21.64 9.57 5.23
CA THR A 193 21.89 8.12 5.39
C THR A 193 21.08 7.28 4.41
N ALA A 194 19.99 7.83 3.86
CA ALA A 194 19.16 7.21 2.83
C ALA A 194 19.92 6.87 1.53
N ARG A 195 21.12 7.44 1.31
CA ARG A 195 21.98 7.15 0.15
C ARG A 195 22.86 5.90 0.32
N ASN A 196 22.76 5.19 1.44
CA ASN A 196 23.46 3.93 1.63
C ASN A 196 22.70 2.80 0.89
N SER A 197 23.42 2.05 0.04
CA SER A 197 22.87 0.89 -0.69
C SER A 197 22.17 -0.13 0.22
N ASP A 198 22.61 -0.28 1.47
CA ASP A 198 22.04 -1.27 2.39
C ASP A 198 20.61 -0.90 2.85
N VAL A 199 20.30 0.39 2.94
CA VAL A 199 18.95 0.87 3.27
C VAL A 199 17.97 0.51 2.16
N TYR A 200 18.38 0.68 0.90
CA TYR A 200 17.57 0.29 -0.25
C TYR A 200 17.37 -1.22 -0.32
N ARG A 201 18.40 -2.02 -0.05
CA ARG A 201 18.28 -3.49 0.01
C ARG A 201 17.32 -3.96 1.10
N ALA A 202 17.42 -3.39 2.30
CA ALA A 202 16.51 -3.69 3.40
C ALA A 202 15.06 -3.33 3.05
N ARG A 203 14.85 -2.16 2.41
CA ARG A 203 13.53 -1.74 1.93
C ARG A 203 12.97 -2.69 0.87
N LEU A 204 13.78 -3.10 -0.11
CA LEU A 204 13.36 -4.06 -1.13
C LEU A 204 12.94 -5.40 -0.51
N ALA A 205 13.73 -5.92 0.43
CA ALA A 205 13.39 -7.15 1.14
C ALA A 205 12.07 -7.03 1.93
N ALA A 206 11.80 -5.88 2.54
CA ALA A 206 10.53 -5.63 3.23
C ALA A 206 9.34 -5.56 2.24
N LEU A 207 9.51 -4.89 1.10
CA LEU A 207 8.49 -4.80 0.05
C LEU A 207 8.19 -6.16 -0.58
N ASP A 208 9.20 -7.00 -0.79
CA ASP A 208 9.03 -8.37 -1.27
C ASP A 208 8.23 -9.23 -0.27
N GLN A 209 8.50 -9.07 1.03
CA GLN A 209 7.70 -9.73 2.08
C GLN A 209 6.25 -9.25 2.08
N MET A 210 6.00 -7.94 1.93
CA MET A 210 4.64 -7.40 1.84
C MET A 210 3.89 -7.97 0.64
N MET A 211 4.51 -7.99 -0.55
CA MET A 211 3.91 -8.58 -1.74
C MET A 211 3.63 -10.08 -1.55
N ALA A 212 4.54 -10.83 -0.94
CA ALA A 212 4.32 -12.25 -0.65
C ALA A 212 3.14 -12.47 0.30
N ALA A 213 3.02 -11.66 1.36
CA ALA A 213 1.91 -11.70 2.30
C ALA A 213 0.58 -11.32 1.63
N SER A 214 0.55 -10.26 0.82
CA SER A 214 -0.65 -9.85 0.07
C SER A 214 -1.09 -10.90 -0.95
N ARG A 215 -0.15 -11.55 -1.67
CA ARG A 215 -0.49 -12.68 -2.56
C ARG A 215 -1.07 -13.85 -1.80
N ALA A 216 -0.54 -14.17 -0.62
CA ALA A 216 -1.09 -15.23 0.22
C ALA A 216 -2.54 -14.91 0.62
N ALA A 217 -2.82 -13.67 1.05
CA ALA A 217 -4.16 -13.23 1.40
C ALA A 217 -5.12 -13.20 0.19
N LEU A 218 -4.64 -12.81 -1.00
CA LEU A 218 -5.43 -12.83 -2.24
C LEU A 218 -5.79 -14.24 -2.70
N ARG A 219 -5.01 -15.28 -2.36
CA ARG A 219 -5.42 -16.68 -2.60
C ARG A 219 -6.65 -17.06 -1.78
N ASP A 220 -6.77 -16.52 -0.57
CA ASP A 220 -7.92 -16.76 0.31
C ASP A 220 -9.12 -15.87 -0.08
N ALA A 221 -8.87 -14.67 -0.63
CA ALA A 221 -9.87 -13.70 -1.02
C ALA A 221 -9.56 -13.06 -2.40
N PRO A 222 -9.80 -13.78 -3.51
CA PRO A 222 -9.33 -13.38 -4.86
C PRO A 222 -9.98 -12.13 -5.43
N GLN A 223 -11.13 -11.72 -4.89
CA GLN A 223 -11.89 -10.56 -5.36
C GLN A 223 -11.92 -9.41 -4.33
N ASP A 224 -11.04 -9.43 -3.33
CA ASP A 224 -10.96 -8.34 -2.36
C ASP A 224 -10.22 -7.12 -2.98
N PRO A 225 -10.91 -5.99 -3.23
CA PRO A 225 -10.30 -4.82 -3.84
C PRO A 225 -9.28 -4.13 -2.93
N VAL A 226 -9.42 -4.24 -1.60
CA VAL A 226 -8.53 -3.61 -0.64
C VAL A 226 -7.19 -4.34 -0.60
N LEU A 227 -7.22 -5.68 -0.54
CA LEU A 227 -5.99 -6.48 -0.60
C LEU A 227 -5.24 -6.31 -1.92
N ASN A 228 -5.97 -6.23 -3.02
CA ASN A 228 -5.38 -5.95 -4.33
C ASN A 228 -4.71 -4.56 -4.38
N HIS A 229 -5.35 -3.54 -3.79
CA HIS A 229 -4.76 -2.20 -3.70
C HIS A 229 -3.43 -2.21 -2.93
N TYR A 230 -3.36 -2.90 -1.78
CA TYR A 230 -2.11 -3.02 -1.01
C TYR A 230 -1.02 -3.76 -1.78
N TYR A 231 -1.37 -4.81 -2.53
CA TYR A 231 -0.42 -5.51 -3.38
C TYR A 231 0.18 -4.60 -4.46
N LEU A 232 -0.67 -3.86 -5.17
CA LEU A 232 -0.26 -2.92 -6.21
C LEU A 232 0.58 -1.78 -5.64
N ALA A 233 0.21 -1.24 -4.48
CA ALA A 233 0.98 -0.20 -3.80
C ALA A 233 2.39 -0.70 -3.39
N ALA A 234 2.50 -1.92 -2.88
CA ALA A 234 3.80 -2.52 -2.55
C ALA A 234 4.66 -2.73 -3.81
N TYR A 235 4.04 -3.18 -4.90
CA TYR A 235 4.71 -3.38 -6.19
C TYR A 235 5.26 -2.07 -6.77
N THR A 236 4.45 -1.02 -6.86
CA THR A 236 4.90 0.29 -7.37
C THR A 236 6.00 0.90 -6.51
N ALA A 237 5.91 0.74 -5.19
CA ALA A 237 6.96 1.17 -4.26
C ALA A 237 8.27 0.42 -4.49
N ARG A 238 8.23 -0.87 -4.86
CA ARG A 238 9.42 -1.67 -5.18
C ARG A 238 10.11 -1.15 -6.44
N GLU A 239 9.36 -0.95 -7.52
CA GLU A 239 9.91 -0.47 -8.78
C GLU A 239 10.53 0.93 -8.63
N ALA A 240 9.87 1.84 -7.89
CA ALA A 240 10.44 3.15 -7.57
C ALA A 240 11.76 3.03 -6.76
N THR A 241 11.84 2.06 -5.86
CA THR A 241 13.04 1.80 -5.05
C THR A 241 14.19 1.25 -5.92
N LEU A 242 13.90 0.36 -6.88
CA LEU A 242 14.89 -0.13 -7.83
C LEU A 242 15.40 0.99 -8.75
N GLN A 243 14.51 1.87 -9.23
CA GLN A 243 14.90 3.01 -10.04
C GLN A 243 15.79 3.99 -9.26
N ALA A 244 15.48 4.25 -7.98
CA ALA A 244 16.31 5.07 -7.11
C ALA A 244 17.70 4.43 -6.85
N LEU A 245 17.75 3.10 -6.69
CA LEU A 245 19.01 2.38 -6.55
C LEU A 245 19.85 2.46 -7.83
N GLY A 246 19.22 2.31 -9.00
CA GLY A 246 19.89 2.47 -10.30
C GLY A 246 20.44 3.88 -10.52
N GLY A 247 19.75 4.92 -10.05
CA GLY A 247 20.22 6.30 -10.13
C GLY A 247 21.32 6.68 -9.13
N THR A 248 21.56 5.87 -8.10
CA THR A 248 22.59 6.13 -7.05
C THR A 248 23.86 5.31 -7.22
N LEU A 249 23.80 4.21 -7.99
CA LEU A 249 24.98 3.42 -8.33
C LEU A 249 25.75 4.09 -9.49
N PRO A 250 27.09 4.17 -9.42
CA PRO A 250 27.88 4.64 -10.56
C PRO A 250 27.73 3.67 -11.74
N VAL A 251 27.81 4.22 -12.96
CA VAL A 251 27.47 3.55 -14.26
C VAL A 251 28.24 2.24 -14.50
N ASP A 252 29.31 1.99 -13.74
CA ASP A 252 30.18 0.82 -13.81
C ASP A 252 29.72 -0.38 -12.94
N LYS A 253 28.66 -0.26 -12.14
CA LYS A 253 28.15 -1.37 -11.32
C LYS A 253 26.83 -1.92 -11.82
N VAL A 254 26.89 -3.07 -12.49
CA VAL A 254 25.72 -3.88 -12.86
C VAL A 254 25.16 -4.56 -11.62
N ILE A 255 23.87 -4.36 -11.33
CA ILE A 255 23.16 -5.14 -10.31
C ILE A 255 22.88 -6.52 -10.91
N GLU A 256 23.81 -7.48 -10.72
CA GLU A 256 23.66 -8.83 -11.26
C GLU A 256 22.57 -9.66 -10.56
N ARG A 257 22.01 -9.20 -9.43
CA ARG A 257 20.94 -9.93 -8.75
C ARG A 257 20.13 -9.08 -7.77
N TYR A 258 18.87 -8.83 -8.13
CA TYR A 258 17.70 -8.73 -7.24
C TYR A 258 16.46 -9.22 -7.99
#